data_AF-A0A8S4QMK5-F1
#
_entry.id   AF-A0A8S4QMK5-F1
#
_cell.length_a   1.000
_cell.length_b   1.000
_cell.length_c   1.000
_cell.angle_alpha   90.00
_cell.angle_beta   90.00
_cell.angle_gamma   90.00
#
_symmetry.space_group_name_H-M   'P 1'
#
loop_
_entity.id
_entity.type
_entity.pdbx_description
1 polymer ?
#
loop_
_entity_poly.entity_id
_entity_poly.type
_entity_poly.pdbx_seq_one_letter_code
_entity_poly.pdbx_strand_id
1 'polypeptide(L)' 'VEADGSVRRVEYSADAHSGFNAVVHRSAPSVHAAPVAHAPAHALSHY' A
#
# COMPACT_ATOMS: atom_id res chain seq x y z
N VAL A 1 5.96 2.36 2.76
CA VAL A 1 5.14 1.14 2.72
C VAL A 1 5.93 0.05 3.42
N GLU A 2 5.34 -0.64 4.38
CA GLU A 2 5.95 -1.74 5.12
C GLU A 2 5.91 -3.04 4.30
N ALA A 3 6.61 -4.08 4.77
CA ALA A 3 6.65 -5.38 4.10
C ALA A 3 5.26 -6.05 3.97
N ASP A 4 4.35 -5.75 4.89
CA ASP A 4 2.95 -6.22 4.86
C ASP A 4 2.02 -5.33 4.01
N GLY A 5 2.59 -4.37 3.28
CA GLY A 5 1.85 -3.43 2.45
C GLY A 5 1.13 -2.31 3.22
N SER A 6 1.25 -2.27 4.55
CA SER A 6 0.71 -1.15 5.32
C SER A 6 1.49 0.15 5.07
N VAL A 7 0.83 1.29 5.27
CA VAL A 7 1.41 2.63 5.15
C VAL A 7 1.34 3.31 6.50
N ARG A 8 2.50 3.82 6.95
CA ARG A 8 2.58 4.73 8.08
C ARG A 8 2.56 6.16 7.54
N ARG A 9 1.56 6.95 7.93
CA ARG A 9 1.54 8.41 7.76
C ARG A 9 1.84 9.03 9.11
N VAL A 10 2.68 10.05 9.11
CA VAL A 10 3.01 10.79 10.34
C VAL A 10 2.60 12.23 10.16
N GLU A 11 1.81 12.74 11.09
CA GLU A 11 1.43 14.14 11.19
C GLU A 11 2.28 14.80 12.27
N TYR A 12 2.87 15.95 11.92
CA TYR A 12 3.81 16.66 12.77
C TYR A 12 3.22 18.01 13.16
N SER A 13 3.27 18.33 14.45
CA SER A 13 2.98 19.66 14.98
C SER A 13 4.05 20.09 15.98
N ALA A 14 4.32 21.39 16.04
CA ALA A 14 5.23 21.96 17.02
C ALA A 14 4.73 23.32 17.50
N ASP A 15 4.67 23.52 18.81
CA ASP A 15 4.32 24.79 19.43
C ASP A 15 5.11 25.04 20.73
N ALA A 16 5.08 26.28 21.22
CA ALA A 16 5.88 26.71 22.37
C ALA A 16 5.39 26.14 23.71
N HIS A 17 4.15 25.66 23.77
CA HIS A 17 3.54 25.16 25.00
C HIS A 17 3.68 23.64 25.12
N SER A 18 3.41 22.91 24.04
CA SER A 18 3.40 21.44 24.01
C SER A 18 4.67 20.83 23.43
N GLY A 19 5.53 21.63 22.79
CA GLY A 19 6.74 21.15 22.15
C GLY A 19 6.43 20.42 20.84
N PHE A 20 7.19 19.37 20.54
CA PHE A 20 7.03 18.57 19.32
C PHE A 20 6.10 17.39 19.54
N ASN A 21 5.15 17.20 18.63
CA ASN A 21 4.26 16.04 18.59
C ASN A 21 4.32 15.35 17.22
N ALA A 22 4.32 14.02 17.25
CA ALA A 22 4.23 13.17 16.06
C ALA A 22 3.10 12.17 16.24
N VAL A 23 2.03 12.31 15.46
CA VAL A 23 0.90 11.39 15.46
C VAL A 23 1.07 10.41 14.30
N VAL A 24 1.09 9.12 14.61
CA VAL A 24 1.34 8.07 13.62
C VAL A 24 0.03 7.35 13.28
N HIS A 25 -0.37 7.44 12.03
CA HIS A 25 -1.49 6.70 11.45
C HIS A 25 -0.96 5.50 10.68
N ARG A 26 -1.56 4.33 10.88
CA ARG A 26 -1.19 3.09 10.20
C ARG A 26 -2.37 2.56 9.43
N SER A 27 -2.23 2.36 8.13
CA SER A 27 -3.26 1.70 7.34
C SER A 27 -3.32 0.21 7.67
N ALA A 28 -4.44 -0.42 7.32
CA ALA A 28 -4.48 -1.88 7.28
C ALA A 28 -3.40 -2.43 6.32
N PRO A 29 -2.87 -3.64 6.57
CA PRO A 29 -1.99 -4.34 5.63
C PRO A 29 -2.68 -4.47 4.26
N SER A 30 -1.99 -4.09 3.19
CA SER A 30 -2.52 -4.31 1.85
C SER A 30 -2.14 -5.73 1.40
N VAL A 31 -3.09 -6.67 1.51
CA VAL A 31 -2.94 -7.97 0.84
C VAL A 31 -3.03 -7.72 -0.67
N HIS A 32 -1.90 -7.85 -1.37
CA HIS A 32 -1.86 -7.75 -2.82
C HIS A 32 -2.80 -8.81 -3.40
N ALA A 33 -3.80 -8.39 -4.18
CA ALA A 33 -4.66 -9.32 -4.90
C ALA A 33 -3.77 -10.13 -5.85
N ALA A 34 -3.87 -11.47 -5.79
CA ALA A 34 -3.07 -12.34 -6.63
C ALA A 34 -3.30 -11.98 -8.11
N PRO A 35 -2.24 -11.93 -8.94
CA PRO A 35 -2.39 -11.62 -10.35
C PRO A 35 -3.31 -12.66 -11.01
N VAL A 36 -4.39 -12.18 -11.65
CA VAL A 36 -5.27 -13.03 -12.45
C VAL A 36 -4.50 -13.44 -13.70
N ALA A 37 -4.20 -14.74 -13.83
CA ALA A 37 -3.51 -15.26 -15.01
C ALA A 37 -4.37 -14.99 -16.27
N HIS A 38 -3.87 -14.14 -17.17
CA HIS A 38 -4.42 -14.05 -18.52
C HIS A 38 -3.96 -15.28 -19.29
N ALA A 39 -4.90 -16.16 -19.65
CA ALA A 39 -4.63 -17.24 -20.59
C ALA A 39 -4.26 -16.64 -21.96
N PRO A 40 -3.19 -17.12 -22.64
CA PRO A 40 -2.87 -16.62 -23.97
C PRO A 40 -3.96 -17.06 -24.96
N ALA A 41 -4.65 -16.09 -25.56
CA ALA A 41 -5.61 -16.30 -26.64
C ALA A 41 -4.87 -16.57 -27.98
N HIS A 42 -4.09 -17.64 -28.05
CA HIS A 42 -3.41 -18.06 -29.28
C HIS A 42 -3.44 -19.59 -29.42
N ALA A 43 -4.62 -20.15 -29.69
CA ALA A 43 -4.72 -21.48 -30.26
C ALA A 43 -6.06 -21.58 -30.99
N LEU A 44 -6.14 -21.10 -32.24
CA LEU A 44 -7.10 -21.50 -33.28
C LEU A 44 -6.89 -20.61 -34.53
N SER A 45 -5.82 -20.87 -35.28
CA SER A 45 -5.76 -20.57 -36.72
C SER A 45 -4.58 -21.29 -37.34
N HIS A 46 -4.81 -22.55 -37.73
CA HIS A 46 -4.04 -23.17 -38.79
C HIS A 46 -5.05 -23.71 -39.82
N TYR A 47 -4.92 -23.15 -41.02
CA TYR A 47 -5.67 -23.38 -42.25
C TYR A 47 -5.05 -24.53 -43.04
#